data_AF-A0A0G1SH56-F1
#
_entry.id   AF-A0A0G1SH56-F1
#
_cell.length_a   1.000
_cell.length_b   1.000
_cell.length_c   1.000
_cell.angle_alpha   90.00
_cell.angle_beta   90.00
_cell.angle_gamma   90.00
#
_symmetry.space_group_name_H-M   'P 1'
#
loop_
_entity.id
_entity.type
_entity.pdbx_description
1 polymer ?
#
loop_
_entity_poly.entity_id
_entity_poly.type
_entity_poly.pdbx_seq_one_letter_code
_entity_poly.pdbx_strand_id
1 'polypeptide(L)'
;MESVISSLVSHPFGTFAAVFQLLAIFWGGPSQIWKLYREKNASAFSLPMFLFPAMASANWMINSIREVPNLGLFISQVPAIIVSTIIVGQLLYYRRRPSVPATSHAK
;
A
#
# COMPACT_ATOMS: atom_id res chain seq x y z
N MET A 1 -3.43 -32.01 -18.38
CA MET A 1 -3.22 -30.92 -19.37
C MET A 1 -4.06 -29.70 -19.06
N GLU A 2 -5.32 -29.85 -18.63
CA GLU A 2 -6.17 -28.73 -18.16
C GLU A 2 -5.54 -27.91 -17.02
N SER A 3 -4.80 -28.54 -16.11
CA SER A 3 -4.12 -27.84 -15.00
C SER A 3 -3.03 -26.87 -15.46
N VAL A 4 -2.26 -27.22 -16.49
CA VAL A 4 -1.17 -26.38 -17.05
C VAL A 4 -1.72 -25.22 -17.86
N ILE A 5 -2.84 -25.43 -18.56
CA ILE A 5 -3.55 -24.36 -19.27
C ILE A 5 -4.21 -23.42 -18.24
N SER A 6 -4.80 -23.94 -17.16
CA SER A 6 -5.36 -23.10 -16.09
C SER A 6 -4.28 -22.28 -15.36
N SER A 7 -3.07 -22.82 -15.18
CA SER A 7 -1.95 -22.06 -14.59
C SER A 7 -1.43 -20.99 -15.56
N LEU A 8 -1.30 -21.30 -16.86
CA LEU A 8 -0.91 -20.30 -17.87
C LEU A 8 -1.95 -19.20 -18.08
N VAL A 9 -3.25 -19.52 -18.01
CA VAL A 9 -4.35 -18.56 -18.18
C VAL A 9 -4.53 -17.70 -16.92
N SER A 10 -4.21 -18.20 -15.73
CA SER A 10 -4.26 -17.43 -14.48
C SER A 10 -3.07 -16.49 -14.26
N HIS A 11 -1.91 -16.77 -14.88
CA HIS A 11 -0.71 -15.92 -14.83
C HIS A 11 -0.89 -14.48 -15.37
N PRO A 12 -1.49 -14.23 -16.57
CA PRO A 12 -1.65 -12.88 -17.09
C PRO A 12 -2.63 -12.06 -16.24
N PHE A 13 -3.76 -12.62 -15.81
CA PHE A 13 -4.72 -11.89 -14.99
C PHE A 13 -4.15 -11.49 -13.63
N GLY A 14 -3.39 -12.37 -12.97
CA GLY A 14 -2.70 -12.03 -11.72
C GLY A 14 -1.65 -10.92 -11.92
N THR A 15 -0.95 -10.94 -13.05
CA THR A 15 0.05 -9.92 -13.40
C THR A 15 -0.61 -8.57 -13.74
N PHE A 16 -1.69 -8.57 -14.53
CA PHE A 16 -2.46 -7.36 -14.82
C PHE A 16 -3.06 -6.76 -13.55
N ALA A 17 -3.62 -7.58 -12.66
CA ALA A 17 -4.14 -7.11 -11.37
C ALA A 17 -3.04 -6.45 -10.52
N ALA A 18 -1.83 -7.03 -10.47
CA ALA A 18 -0.68 -6.43 -9.79
C ALA A 18 -0.29 -5.08 -10.39
N VAL A 19 -0.24 -4.99 -11.73
CA VAL A 19 0.10 -3.76 -12.45
C VAL A 19 -0.95 -2.67 -12.22
N PHE A 20 -2.24 -2.99 -12.32
CA PHE A 20 -3.32 -2.03 -12.04
C PHE A 20 -3.36 -1.61 -10.58
N GLN A 21 -3.07 -2.52 -9.63
CA GLN A 21 -2.98 -2.20 -8.22
C GLN A 21 -1.81 -1.25 -7.94
N LEU A 22 -0.64 -1.51 -8.55
CA LEU A 22 0.50 -0.59 -8.51
C LEU A 22 0.15 0.78 -9.09
N LEU A 23 -0.46 0.82 -10.28
CA LEU A 23 -0.91 2.07 -10.91
C LEU A 23 -1.92 2.82 -10.04
N ALA A 24 -2.87 2.14 -9.40
CA ALA A 24 -3.83 2.76 -8.50
C ALA A 24 -3.14 3.40 -7.28
N ILE A 25 -2.14 2.73 -6.71
CA ILE A 25 -1.31 3.27 -5.62
C ILE A 25 -0.50 4.49 -6.11
N PHE A 26 0.10 4.40 -7.30
CA PHE A 26 0.92 5.45 -7.90
C PHE A 26 0.14 6.59 -8.55
N TRP A 27 -1.16 6.47 -8.80
CA TRP A 27 -1.96 7.53 -9.44
C TRP A 27 -2.94 8.18 -8.46
N GLY A 28 -3.53 7.40 -7.55
CA GLY A 28 -4.43 7.91 -6.51
C GLY A 28 -3.70 8.38 -5.24
N GLY A 29 -2.59 7.71 -4.88
CA GLY A 29 -1.81 8.00 -3.68
C GLY A 29 -0.90 9.24 -3.70
N PRO A 30 -0.28 9.66 -4.82
CA PRO A 30 0.75 10.70 -4.78
C PRO A 30 0.24 12.03 -4.29
N SER A 31 -0.96 12.48 -4.68
CA SER A 31 -1.43 13.80 -4.27
C SER A 31 -1.62 13.93 -2.75
N GLN A 32 -1.99 12.84 -2.08
CA GLN A 32 -2.17 12.77 -0.62
C GLN A 32 -0.85 12.50 0.11
N ILE A 33 -0.06 11.54 -0.38
CA ILE A 33 1.26 11.20 0.20
C ILE A 33 2.24 12.35 0.01
N TRP A 34 2.22 13.03 -1.14
CA TRP A 34 3.02 14.22 -1.40
C TRP A 34 2.62 15.37 -0.50
N LYS A 35 1.32 15.58 -0.27
CA LYS A 35 0.85 16.55 0.73
C LYS A 35 1.35 16.20 2.14
N LEU A 36 1.24 14.94 2.55
CA LEU A 36 1.78 14.46 3.84
C LEU A 36 3.28 14.76 3.95
N TYR A 37 4.06 14.47 2.90
CA TYR A 37 5.50 14.68 2.87
C TYR A 37 5.89 16.17 2.89
N ARG A 38 5.15 16.99 2.12
CA ARG A 38 5.38 18.45 2.00
C ARG A 38 4.98 19.19 3.27
N GLU A 39 3.80 18.90 3.80
CA GLU A 39 3.22 19.60 4.95
C GLU A 39 3.76 19.06 6.28
N LYS A 40 4.38 17.86 6.27
CA LYS A 40 4.86 17.13 7.46
C LYS A 40 3.78 17.04 8.55
N ASN A 41 2.52 17.09 8.12
CA ASN A 41 1.36 17.14 8.98
C ASN A 41 0.50 15.90 8.75
N ALA A 42 0.53 14.99 9.73
CA ALA A 42 -0.21 13.74 9.69
C ALA A 42 -1.60 13.82 10.37
N SER A 43 -2.03 15.01 10.83
CA SER A 43 -3.32 15.17 11.52
C SER A 43 -4.52 15.01 10.58
N ALA A 44 -4.36 15.38 9.31
CA ALA A 44 -5.40 15.27 8.28
C ALA A 44 -5.63 13.83 7.79
N PHE A 45 -4.76 12.89 8.15
CA PHE A 45 -4.77 11.52 7.63
C PHE A 45 -5.13 10.51 8.72
N SER A 46 -6.11 9.65 8.42
CA SER A 46 -6.55 8.57 9.31
C SER A 46 -5.61 7.36 9.20
N LEU A 47 -5.01 6.92 10.31
CA LEU A 47 -4.12 5.76 10.33
C LEU A 47 -4.80 4.45 9.84
N PRO A 48 -6.06 4.15 10.24
CA PRO A 48 -6.81 3.00 9.72
C PRO A 48 -6.90 2.93 8.18
N MET A 49 -6.94 4.08 7.50
CA MET A 49 -7.03 4.14 6.03
C MET A 49 -5.86 3.44 5.33
N PHE A 50 -4.69 3.42 5.96
CA PHE A 50 -3.50 2.77 5.41
C PHE A 50 -3.20 1.44 6.09
N LEU A 51 -3.60 1.27 7.35
CA LEU A 51 -3.39 0.05 8.12
C LEU A 51 -4.28 -1.10 7.65
N PHE A 52 -5.58 -0.86 7.41
CA PHE A 52 -6.50 -1.94 7.01
C PHE A 52 -6.19 -2.52 5.63
N PRO A 53 -5.86 -1.73 4.59
CA PRO A 53 -5.39 -2.30 3.33
C PRO A 53 -4.10 -3.12 3.49
N ALA A 54 -3.16 -2.68 4.34
CA ALA A 54 -1.94 -3.44 4.62
C ALA A 54 -2.24 -4.80 5.26
N MET A 55 -3.14 -4.83 6.24
CA MET A 55 -3.58 -6.07 6.90
C MET A 55 -4.33 -6.99 5.93
N ALA A 56 -5.20 -6.43 5.09
CA ALA A 56 -5.90 -7.19 4.05
C ALA A 56 -4.91 -7.82 3.08
N SER A 57 -3.95 -7.05 2.55
CA SER A 57 -2.90 -7.58 1.65
C SER A 57 -2.02 -8.63 2.33
N ALA A 58 -1.68 -8.46 3.61
CA ALA A 58 -0.95 -9.48 4.38
C ALA A 58 -1.77 -10.77 4.52
N ASN A 59 -3.08 -10.67 4.78
CA ASN A 59 -3.96 -11.82 4.87
C ASN A 59 -4.07 -12.56 3.52
N TRP A 60 -4.23 -11.83 2.42
CA TRP A 60 -4.22 -12.39 1.06
C TRP A 60 -2.89 -13.05 0.71
N MET A 61 -1.77 -12.45 1.12
CA MET A 61 -0.44 -13.02 0.96
C MET A 61 -0.31 -14.35 1.73
N ILE A 62 -0.80 -14.44 2.97
CA ILE A 62 -0.80 -15.68 3.75
C ILE A 62 -1.68 -16.75 3.08
N ASN A 63 -2.88 -16.37 2.61
CA ASN A 63 -3.79 -17.29 1.93
C ASN A 63 -3.21 -17.84 0.61
N SER A 64 -2.45 -17.03 -0.12
CA SER A 64 -1.78 -17.47 -1.36
C SER A 64 -0.71 -18.55 -1.14
N ILE A 65 -0.23 -18.71 0.11
CA ILE A 65 0.71 -19.76 0.50
C ILE A 65 -0.04 -20.99 1.03
N ARG A 66 -1.19 -20.81 1.68
CA ARG A 66 -1.91 -21.86 2.41
C ARG A 66 -2.82 -22.74 1.56
N GLU A 67 -3.64 -22.15 0.67
CA GLU A 67 -4.74 -22.90 0.03
C GLU A 67 -4.36 -23.47 -1.33
N VAL A 68 -3.74 -22.66 -2.18
CA VAL A 68 -3.15 -23.07 -3.46
C VAL A 68 -1.96 -22.16 -3.68
N PRO A 69 -0.72 -22.67 -3.83
CA PRO A 69 0.46 -21.83 -4.03
C PRO A 69 0.32 -21.02 -5.32
N ASN A 70 -0.21 -19.80 -5.16
CA ASN A 70 -0.44 -18.85 -6.24
C ASN A 70 0.62 -17.75 -6.11
N LEU A 71 1.78 -18.02 -6.70
CA LEU A 71 2.91 -17.10 -6.69
C LEU A 71 2.57 -15.74 -7.31
N GLY A 72 1.64 -15.69 -8.27
CA GLY A 72 1.18 -14.44 -8.88
C GLY A 72 0.44 -13.55 -7.87
N LEU A 73 -0.44 -14.14 -7.06
CA LEU A 73 -1.14 -13.43 -6.00
C LEU A 73 -0.18 -13.04 -4.85
N PHE A 74 0.77 -13.90 -4.52
CA PHE A 74 1.81 -13.57 -3.54
C PHE A 74 2.62 -12.34 -3.98
N ILE A 75 3.19 -12.37 -5.18
CA ILE A 75 4.03 -11.30 -5.73
C ILE A 75 3.24 -10.00 -5.87
N SER A 76 1.95 -10.06 -6.23
CA SER A 76 1.12 -8.86 -6.38
C SER A 76 0.86 -8.12 -5.06
N GLN A 77 0.81 -8.83 -3.93
CA GLN A 77 0.60 -8.21 -2.62
C GLN A 77 1.86 -7.56 -2.03
N VAL A 78 3.06 -8.01 -2.42
CA VAL A 78 4.33 -7.52 -1.86
C VAL A 78 4.48 -6.00 -1.98
N PRO A 79 4.29 -5.37 -3.17
CA PRO A 79 4.41 -3.92 -3.29
C PRO A 79 3.37 -3.15 -2.47
N ALA A 80 2.14 -3.66 -2.40
CA ALA A 80 1.08 -3.03 -1.62
C ALA A 80 1.45 -2.99 -0.13
N ILE A 81 1.94 -4.10 0.42
CA ILE A 81 2.41 -4.19 1.81
C ILE A 81 3.57 -3.22 2.06
N ILE A 82 4.57 -3.19 1.17
CA ILE A 82 5.73 -2.30 1.30
C ILE A 82 5.29 -0.83 1.32
N VAL A 83 4.47 -0.40 0.35
CA VAL A 83 4.03 0.98 0.25
C VAL A 83 3.18 1.37 1.45
N SER A 84 2.20 0.55 1.85
CA SER A 84 1.38 0.85 3.02
C SER A 84 2.20 0.90 4.30
N THR A 85 3.21 0.03 4.46
CA THR A 85 4.12 0.04 5.63
C THR A 85 4.93 1.34 5.68
N ILE A 86 5.47 1.78 4.55
CA ILE A 86 6.20 3.07 4.46
C ILE A 86 5.29 4.22 4.86
N ILE A 87 4.06 4.28 4.35
CA ILE A 87 3.10 5.36 4.66
C ILE A 87 2.71 5.34 6.13
N VAL A 88 2.38 4.17 6.68
CA VAL A 88 2.06 4.02 8.12
C VAL A 88 3.24 4.45 8.98
N GLY A 89 4.46 4.04 8.62
CA GLY A 89 5.68 4.47 9.31
C GLY A 89 5.87 5.99 9.29
N GLN A 90 5.66 6.63 8.14
CA GLN A 90 5.72 8.10 8.02
C GLN A 90 4.61 8.79 8.84
N LEU A 91 3.39 8.29 8.80
CA LEU A 91 2.28 8.82 9.59
C LEU A 91 2.57 8.75 11.09
N LEU A 92 3.08 7.63 11.59
CA LEU A 92 3.47 7.47 12.99
C LEU A 92 4.63 8.40 13.36
N TYR A 93 5.60 8.57 12.45
CA TYR A 93 6.73 9.48 12.64
C TYR A 93 6.28 10.94 12.77
N TYR A 94 5.47 11.43 11.83
CA TYR A 94 4.96 12.81 11.84
C TYR A 94 3.92 13.06 12.94
N ARG A 95 3.16 12.05 13.38
CA ARG A 95 2.29 12.18 14.56
C ARG A 95 3.09 12.31 15.86
N ARG A 96 4.25 11.63 15.97
CA ARG A 96 5.13 11.74 17.15
C ARG A 96 5.93 13.03 17.20
N ARG A 97 6.24 13.62 16.05
CA ARG A 97 6.90 14.93 15.96
C ARG A 97 5.86 15.95 15.51
N PRO A 98 5.04 16.51 16.43
CA PRO A 98 4.16 17.61 16.07
C PRO A 98 5.00 18.65 15.34
N SER A 99 4.60 18.97 14.11
CA SER A 99 5.18 20.06 13.35
C SER A 99 5.18 21.26 14.27
N VAL A 100 6.38 21.80 14.55
CA VAL A 100 6.54 23.05 15.27
C VAL A 100 5.53 24.02 14.66
N PRO A 101 4.58 24.57 15.44
CA PRO A 101 3.62 25.52 14.88
C PRO A 101 4.42 26.60 14.17
N ALA A 102 3.95 27.03 13.01
CA ALA A 102 4.56 28.12 12.26
C ALA A 102 4.40 29.45 13.04
N THR A 103 5.07 29.57 14.18
CA THR A 103 5.29 30.83 14.89
C THR A 103 6.54 31.46 14.30
N SER A 104 6.43 32.00 13.09
CA SER A 104 7.36 33.05 12.64
C SER A 104 6.71 34.12 11.75
N HIS A 105 5.37 34.16 11.69
CA HIS A 105 4.63 35.33 11.19
C HIS A 105 3.81 35.93 12.32
N ALA A 106 4.50 36.34 13.40
CA ALA A 106 3.94 37.24 14.38
C ALA A 106 4.94 38.38 14.58
N LYS A 107 4.63 39.48 13.87
CA LYS A 107 5.23 40.82 13.87
C LYS A 107 6.45 41.04 12.98
#